data_AF-A0A527ZR32-F1
#
_entry.id   AF-A0A527ZR32-F1
#
_cell.length_a   1.000
_cell.length_b   1.000
_cell.length_c   1.000
_cell.angle_alpha   90.00
_cell.angle_beta   90.00
_cell.angle_gamma   90.00
#
_symmetry.space_group_name_H-M   'P 1'
#
loop_
_entity.id
_entity.type
_entity.pdbx_description
1 polymer ?
#
loop_
_entity_poly.entity_id
_entity_poly.type
_entity_poly.pdbx_seq_one_letter_code
_entity_poly.pdbx_strand_id
1 'polypeptide(L)' 'YLDRDRLLVDEYDEVEHFARDNGVSPSQVRKLIKKNGNDRKTLIQAVRALRDRK' A
#
# COMPACT_ATOMS: atom_id res chain seq x y z
N TYR A 1 8.82 -5.32 -19.65
CA TYR A 1 9.35 -5.23 -18.28
C TYR A 1 8.27 -4.59 -17.43
N LEU A 2 7.49 -5.40 -16.70
CA LEU A 2 6.53 -4.85 -15.73
C LEU A 2 7.33 -4.29 -14.56
N ASP A 3 7.24 -2.99 -14.31
CA ASP A 3 7.70 -2.35 -13.08
C ASP A 3 6.90 -2.89 -11.88
N ARG A 4 7.26 -4.09 -11.40
CA ARG A 4 6.66 -4.75 -10.22
C ARG A 4 6.87 -3.98 -8.91
N ASP A 5 7.62 -2.87 -8.94
CA ASP A 5 7.87 -2.00 -7.80
C ASP A 5 6.74 -0.99 -7.56
N ARG A 6 5.80 -0.80 -8.50
CA ARG A 6 4.65 0.11 -8.35
C ARG A 6 3.35 -0.66 -8.20
N LEU A 7 2.55 -0.28 -7.21
CA LEU A 7 1.17 -0.74 -7.10
C LEU A 7 0.31 0.00 -8.13
N LEU A 8 -0.37 -0.73 -9.01
CA LEU A 8 -1.39 -0.20 -9.89
C LEU A 8 -2.60 0.17 -9.05
N VAL A 9 -2.69 1.46 -8.72
CA VAL A 9 -3.75 2.02 -7.86
C VAL A 9 -5.15 1.81 -8.45
N ASP A 10 -5.23 1.61 -9.76
CA ASP A 10 -6.49 1.40 -10.50
C ASP A 10 -7.01 -0.04 -10.39
N GLU A 11 -6.12 -1.01 -10.14
CA GLU A 11 -6.53 -2.39 -9.85
C GLU A 11 -6.88 -2.50 -8.36
N TYR A 12 -8.19 -2.46 -8.09
CA TYR A 12 -8.74 -2.69 -6.74
C TYR A 12 -8.16 -3.97 -6.11
N ASP A 13 -7.92 -5.02 -6.90
CA ASP A 13 -7.32 -6.29 -6.48
C ASP A 13 -5.92 -6.12 -5.88
N GLU A 14 -5.06 -5.27 -6.44
CA GLU A 14 -3.70 -5.08 -5.92
C GLU A 14 -3.71 -4.34 -4.58
N VAL A 15 -4.61 -3.38 -4.42
CA VAL A 15 -4.81 -2.65 -3.15
C VAL A 15 -5.32 -3.58 -2.06
N GLU A 16 -6.28 -4.45 -2.38
CA GLU A 16 -6.82 -5.44 -1.45
C GLU A 16 -5.77 -6.50 -1.08
N HIS A 17 -5.02 -6.99 -2.06
CA HIS A 17 -3.95 -7.95 -1.81
C HIS A 17 -2.87 -7.34 -0.92
N PHE A 18 -2.44 -6.10 -1.19
CA PHE A 18 -1.46 -5.40 -0.36
C PHE A 18 -1.97 -5.16 1.07
N ALA A 19 -3.24 -4.77 1.21
CA ALA A 19 -3.89 -4.56 2.48
C ALA A 19 -3.90 -5.84 3.34
N ARG A 20 -4.31 -6.96 2.73
CA ARG A 20 -4.33 -8.27 3.38
C ARG A 20 -2.93 -8.72 3.80
N ASP A 21 -1.95 -8.60 2.92
CA ASP A 21 -0.56 -8.99 3.18
C ASP A 21 0.07 -8.21 4.35
N ASN A 22 -0.29 -6.93 4.48
CA ASN A 22 0.28 -6.04 5.49
C ASN A 22 -0.61 -5.86 6.74
N GLY A 23 -1.77 -6.52 6.81
CA GLY A 23 -2.69 -6.46 7.94
C GLY A 23 -3.32 -5.09 8.16
N VAL A 24 -3.56 -4.32 7.09
CA VAL A 24 -4.22 -3.01 7.12
C VAL A 24 -5.50 -3.03 6.29
N SER A 25 -6.34 -2.01 6.41
CA SER A 25 -7.53 -1.92 5.56
C SER A 25 -7.19 -1.37 4.16
N PRO A 26 -7.91 -1.78 3.10
CA PRO A 26 -7.74 -1.19 1.77
C PRO A 26 -7.91 0.33 1.75
N SER A 27 -8.77 0.86 2.63
CA SER A 27 -8.97 2.30 2.81
C SER A 27 -7.75 3.00 3.41
N GLN A 28 -6.99 2.35 4.30
CA GLN A 28 -5.71 2.85 4.80
C GLN A 28 -4.66 2.87 3.68
N VAL A 29 -4.60 1.81 2.87
CA VAL A 29 -3.67 1.73 1.72
C VAL A 29 -3.96 2.86 0.72
N ARG A 30 -5.22 3.12 0.37
CA ARG A 30 -5.61 4.24 -0.51
C ARG A 30 -5.20 5.61 0.05
N LYS A 31 -5.30 5.81 1.37
CA LYS A 31 -4.83 7.05 2.03
C LYS A 31 -3.31 7.18 1.94
N LEU A 32 -2.58 6.08 2.14
CA LEU A 32 -1.12 6.06 2.00
C LEU A 32 -0.68 6.35 0.57
N ILE A 33 -1.35 5.76 -0.41
CA ILE A 33 -1.11 6.02 -1.84
C ILE A 33 -1.33 7.50 -2.16
N LYS A 34 -2.44 8.09 -1.69
CA LYS A 34 -2.72 9.52 -1.89
C LYS A 34 -1.67 10.44 -1.26
N LYS A 35 -1.05 10.01 -0.16
CA LYS A 35 -0.07 10.82 0.60
C LYS A 35 1.35 10.67 0.09
N ASN A 36 1.76 9.45 -0.27
CA ASN A 36 3.15 9.09 -0.48
C ASN A 36 3.44 8.63 -1.91
N GLY A 37 2.41 8.46 -2.76
CA GLY A 37 2.52 7.79 -4.04
C GLY A 37 2.32 6.28 -3.94
N ASN A 38 2.35 5.61 -5.09
CA ASN A 38 2.07 4.17 -5.22
C ASN A 38 3.33 3.29 -5.24
N ASP A 39 4.46 3.81 -4.78
CA ASP A 39 5.69 3.03 -4.65
C ASP A 39 5.52 1.97 -3.55
N ARG A 40 5.75 0.71 -3.91
CA ARG A 40 5.52 -0.42 -3.00
C ARG A 40 6.42 -0.35 -1.76
N LYS A 41 7.68 0.07 -1.91
CA LYS A 41 8.63 0.17 -0.78
C LYS A 41 8.20 1.27 0.17
N THR A 42 7.82 2.42 -0.36
CA THR A 42 7.29 3.54 0.45
C THR A 42 6.02 3.14 1.19
N LEU A 43 5.11 2.39 0.55
CA LEU A 43 3.89 1.92 1.18
C LEU A 43 4.16 0.89 2.28
N ILE A 44 5.09 -0.05 2.09
CA ILE A 44 5.49 -1.01 3.14
C ILE A 44 6.06 -0.28 4.36
N GLN A 45 6.94 0.69 4.15
CA GLN A 45 7.50 1.50 5.25
C GLN A 45 6.40 2.28 5.99
N ALA A 46 5.47 2.88 5.24
CA ALA A 46 4.38 3.64 5.83
C ALA A 46 3.39 2.75 6.60
N VAL A 47 3.12 1.54 6.12
CA VAL A 47 2.29 0.56 6.85
C VAL A 47 2.98 0.10 8.12
N ARG A 48 4.28 -0.19 8.08
CA ARG A 48 5.06 -0.53 9.30
C ARG A 48 4.96 0.57 10.35
N ALA A 49 5.18 1.83 9.95
CA ALA A 49 5.05 2.97 10.85
C ALA A 49 3.61 3.18 11.39
N LEU A 50 2.59 2.78 10.63
CA LEU A 50 1.19 2.79 11.08
C LEU A 50 0.90 1.72 12.14
N ARG A 51 1.54 0.56 12.03
CA ARG A 51 1.39 -0.55 12.98
C ARG A 51 2.10 -0.28 14.31
N ASP A 52 3.29 0.32 14.28
CA ASP A 52 4.03 0.71 15.49
C ASP A 52 3.33 1.80 16.33
N ARG A 53 2.43 2.57 15.71
CA ARG A 53 1.66 3.64 16.37
C ARG A 53 0.36 3.17 17.00
N LYS A 54 0.02 1.89 16.90
CA LYS A 54 -1.25 1.33 17.34
C LYS A 54 -1.04 0.42 18.55
#